data_AF-A0A5B8FHZ6-F1
#
_entry.id   AF-A0A5B8FHZ6-F1
#
_cell.length_a   1.000
_cell.length_b   1.000
_cell.length_c   1.000
_cell.angle_alpha   90.00
_cell.angle_beta   90.00
_cell.angle_gamma   90.00
#
_symmetry.space_group_name_H-M   'P 1'
#
loop_
_entity.id
_entity.type
_entity.pdbx_description
1 polymer ?
#
loop_
_entity_poly.entity_id
_entity_poly.type
_entity_poly.pdbx_seq_one_letter_code
_entity_poly.pdbx_strand_id
1 'polypeptide(L)'
;MSSSYKIVSHEDGSVTLYECTPRGSYDSRADAVRAMGRLIQAERDRERPEPFDNCAQCDAEIFEGDPYTRDSECGYNLCAHCSPTWADFNADPEGFWDNDADAPFSERRASELIEAHLASGGKLSDSMAQP
;
A
#
# COMPACT_ATOMS: atom_id res chain seq x y z
N MET A 1 13.88 14.90 19.42
CA MET A 1 15.03 15.37 18.60
C MET A 1 15.94 16.18 19.50
N SER A 2 17.14 15.71 19.80
CA SER A 2 18.09 16.41 20.70
C SER A 2 19.02 17.27 19.85
N SER A 3 18.99 18.60 20.01
CA SER A 3 19.90 19.50 19.31
C SER A 3 21.30 19.41 19.91
N SER A 4 22.31 19.17 19.07
CA SER A 4 23.72 19.13 19.46
C SER A 4 24.36 20.49 19.24
N TYR A 5 25.03 21.02 20.26
CA TYR A 5 25.72 22.32 20.20
C TYR A 5 27.24 22.10 20.28
N LYS A 6 28.00 22.89 19.53
CA LYS A 6 29.45 23.01 19.74
C LYS A 6 29.72 24.26 20.55
N ILE A 7 30.34 24.09 21.71
CA ILE A 7 30.73 25.17 22.61
C ILE A 7 32.19 25.54 22.29
N VAL A 8 32.45 26.82 22.00
CA VAL A 8 33.80 27.35 21.83
C VAL A 8 34.01 28.45 22.85
N SER A 9 35.04 28.30 23.68
CA SER A 9 35.45 29.30 24.68
C SER A 9 36.62 30.10 24.15
N HIS A 10 36.58 31.42 24.33
CA HIS A 10 37.60 32.37 23.90
C HIS A 10 38.49 32.79 25.07
N GLU A 11 39.66 33.34 24.75
CA GLU A 11 40.67 33.75 25.75
C GLU A 11 40.20 34.92 26.63
N ASP A 12 39.21 35.69 26.18
CA ASP A 12 38.56 36.74 26.95
C ASP A 12 37.49 36.22 27.92
N GLY A 13 37.31 34.90 28.00
CA GLY A 13 36.33 34.24 28.86
C GLY A 13 34.91 34.19 28.28
N SER A 14 34.69 34.70 27.06
CA SER A 14 33.40 34.58 26.39
C SER A 14 33.21 33.17 25.83
N VAL A 15 31.95 32.70 25.82
CA VAL A 15 31.58 31.40 25.27
C VAL A 15 30.58 31.61 24.14
N THR A 16 30.90 31.08 22.95
CA THR A 16 29.98 31.07 21.82
C THR A 16 29.39 29.67 21.65
N LEU A 17 28.07 29.59 21.64
CA LEU A 17 27.32 28.38 21.32
C LEU A 17 27.02 28.37 19.82
N TYR A 18 27.56 27.38 19.11
CA TYR A 18 27.21 27.14 17.72
C TYR A 18 26.18 26.01 17.65
N GLU A 19 25.00 26.30 17.12
CA GLU A 19 24.06 25.27 16.71
C GLU A 19 24.69 24.46 15.57
N CYS A 20 24.99 23.20 15.83
CA CYS A 20 25.42 22.30 14.77
C CYS A 20 24.19 21.90 13.95
N THR A 21 23.76 22.76 13.02
CA THR A 21 22.83 22.34 11.98
C THR A 21 23.50 21.27 11.11
N PRO A 22 22.82 20.15 10.79
CA PRO A 22 23.39 19.13 9.91
C PRO A 22 23.85 19.76 8.59
N ARG A 23 25.11 19.48 8.22
CA ARG A 23 25.84 20.12 7.11
C ARG A 23 25.10 19.95 5.77
N GLY A 24 24.60 21.07 5.27
CA GLY A 24 24.37 21.36 3.86
C GLY A 24 24.32 22.88 3.71
N SER A 25 25.28 23.48 3.00
CA SER A 25 25.16 24.89 2.62
C SER A 25 24.09 24.98 1.55
N TYR A 26 22.93 25.52 1.91
CA TYR A 26 21.88 25.80 0.94
C TYR A 26 22.13 27.19 0.36
N ASP A 27 22.30 27.28 -0.96
CA ASP A 27 22.58 28.55 -1.66
C ASP A 27 21.40 29.54 -1.56
N SER A 28 20.21 29.05 -1.21
CA SER A 28 19.02 29.87 -0.99
C SER A 28 18.03 29.22 -0.03
N ARG A 29 17.08 30.03 0.49
CA ARG A 29 15.91 29.52 1.22
C ARG A 29 15.11 28.51 0.39
N ALA A 30 15.06 28.68 -0.93
CA ALA A 30 14.38 27.74 -1.82
C ALA A 30 15.10 26.38 -1.86
N ASP A 31 16.42 26.37 -1.82
CA ASP A 31 17.21 25.13 -1.76
C ASP A 31 17.05 24.40 -0.43
N ALA A 32 17.00 25.15 0.67
CA ALA A 32 16.71 24.58 1.99
C ALA A 32 15.32 23.93 2.04
N VAL A 33 14.29 24.57 1.47
CA VAL A 33 12.93 24.02 1.40
C VAL A 33 12.86 22.78 0.51
N ARG A 34 13.53 22.80 -0.66
CA ARG A 34 13.61 21.62 -1.55
C ARG A 34 14.32 20.45 -0.88
N ALA A 35 15.42 20.71 -0.18
CA ALA A 35 16.14 19.68 0.56
C ALA A 35 15.29 19.09 1.69
N MET A 36 14.57 19.92 2.43
CA MET A 36 13.65 19.48 3.48
C MET A 36 12.51 18.64 2.90
N GLY A 37 11.93 19.05 1.76
CA GLY A 37 10.92 18.26 1.05
C GLY A 37 11.41 16.87 0.64
N ARG A 38 12.66 16.76 0.15
CA ARG A 38 13.27 15.47 -0.18
C ARG A 38 13.49 14.58 1.05
N LEU A 39 13.89 15.16 2.18
CA LEU A 39 14.04 14.42 3.43
C LEU A 39 12.70 13.90 3.95
N ILE A 40 11.65 14.74 3.92
CA ILE A 40 10.29 14.35 4.30
C ILE A 40 9.79 13.22 3.39
N GLN A 41 10.02 13.32 2.08
CA GLN A 41 9.65 12.26 1.14
C GLN A 41 10.43 10.96 1.42
N ALA A 42 11.74 11.05 1.63
CA ALA A 42 12.58 9.88 1.91
C ALA A 42 12.18 9.17 3.21
N GLU A 43 11.78 9.89 4.26
CA GLU A 43 11.25 9.26 5.48
C GLU A 43 9.89 8.60 5.22
N ARG A 44 9.00 9.23 4.45
CA ARG A 44 7.73 8.60 4.03
C ARG A 44 7.96 7.33 3.22
N ASP A 45 8.93 7.34 2.32
CA ASP A 45 9.24 6.18 1.47
C ASP A 45 9.85 5.04 2.29
N ARG A 46 10.58 5.33 3.39
CA ARG A 46 11.13 4.30 4.30
C ARG A 46 10.07 3.55 5.10
N GLU A 47 8.96 4.20 5.39
CA GLU A 47 7.86 3.62 6.19
C GLU A 47 6.74 3.06 5.31
N ARG A 48 6.83 3.22 3.99
CA ARG A 48 5.81 2.71 3.07
C ARG A 48 5.92 1.19 3.00
N PRO A 49 4.86 0.43 3.31
CA PRO A 49 4.87 -1.01 3.07
C PRO A 49 5.12 -1.27 1.59
N GLU A 50 5.91 -2.30 1.29
CA GLU A 50 6.06 -2.78 -0.09
C GLU A 50 4.71 -3.36 -0.54
N PRO A 51 4.26 -3.08 -1.77
CA PRO A 51 3.09 -3.74 -2.31
C PRO A 51 3.35 -5.24 -2.43
N PHE A 52 2.33 -6.03 -2.12
CA PHE A 52 2.34 -7.47 -2.33
C PHE A 52 2.32 -7.81 -3.82
N ASP A 53 1.51 -7.07 -4.60
CA ASP A 53 1.41 -7.20 -6.06
C ASP A 53 0.82 -5.92 -6.67
N ASN A 54 0.71 -5.87 -8.00
CA ASN A 54 -0.01 -4.84 -8.74
C ASN A 54 -1.24 -5.43 -9.43
N CYS A 55 -2.32 -4.65 -9.50
CA CYS A 55 -3.52 -5.06 -10.23
C CYS A 55 -3.20 -5.19 -11.72
N ALA A 56 -3.43 -6.37 -12.30
CA ALA A 56 -3.13 -6.63 -13.71
C ALA A 56 -3.92 -5.76 -14.71
N GLN A 57 -4.99 -5.11 -14.27
CA GLN A 57 -5.86 -4.28 -15.13
C GLN A 57 -5.61 -2.78 -15.00
N CYS A 58 -5.40 -2.26 -13.79
CA CYS A 58 -5.24 -0.82 -13.56
C CYS A 58 -3.87 -0.42 -12.99
N ASP A 59 -2.98 -1.39 -12.79
CA ASP A 59 -1.62 -1.23 -12.25
C ASP A 59 -1.55 -0.67 -10.81
N ALA A 60 -2.70 -0.54 -10.15
CA ALA A 60 -2.75 -0.09 -8.75
C ALA A 60 -2.01 -1.07 -7.84
N GLU A 61 -1.22 -0.52 -6.92
CA GLU A 61 -0.54 -1.27 -5.84
C GLU A 61 -1.61 -2.00 -4.99
N ILE A 62 -1.41 -3.30 -4.76
CA ILE A 62 -2.19 -4.14 -3.84
C ILE A 62 -1.30 -4.44 -2.64
N PHE A 63 -1.73 -4.01 -1.45
CA PHE A 63 -0.98 -4.24 -0.21
C PHE A 63 -1.47 -5.50 0.51
N GLU A 64 -0.65 -5.99 1.43
CA GLU A 64 -1.04 -7.10 2.29
C GLU A 64 -2.30 -6.76 3.09
N GLY A 65 -3.32 -7.63 3.02
CA GLY A 65 -4.61 -7.43 3.66
C GLY A 65 -5.63 -6.65 2.84
N ASP A 66 -5.25 -6.11 1.68
CA ASP A 66 -6.22 -5.49 0.77
C ASP A 66 -7.16 -6.56 0.17
N PRO A 67 -8.43 -6.22 -0.09
CA PRO A 67 -9.33 -7.06 -0.85
C PRO A 67 -8.89 -7.19 -2.31
N TYR A 68 -8.72 -8.43 -2.78
CA TYR A 68 -8.40 -8.75 -4.16
C TYR A 68 -9.04 -10.06 -4.60
N THR A 69 -9.13 -10.27 -5.91
CA THR A 69 -9.42 -11.57 -6.51
C THR A 69 -8.23 -12.05 -7.31
N ARG A 70 -8.02 -13.37 -7.32
CA ARG A 70 -6.96 -14.02 -8.09
C ARG A 70 -7.58 -14.91 -9.16
N ASP A 71 -7.16 -14.69 -10.39
CA ASP A 71 -7.48 -15.56 -11.52
C ASP A 71 -6.76 -16.91 -11.39
N SER A 72 -7.43 -18.00 -11.75
CA SER A 72 -6.89 -19.35 -11.66
C SER A 72 -6.01 -19.75 -12.84
N GLU A 73 -6.17 -19.11 -14.00
CA GLU A 73 -5.48 -19.51 -15.24
C GLU A 73 -4.06 -18.96 -15.33
N CYS A 74 -3.92 -17.65 -15.19
CA CYS A 74 -2.67 -16.90 -15.27
C CYS A 74 -2.14 -16.47 -13.89
N GLY A 75 -2.96 -16.58 -12.83
CA GLY A 75 -2.56 -16.21 -11.48
C GLY A 75 -2.55 -14.70 -11.24
N TYR A 76 -3.22 -13.92 -12.07
CA TYR A 76 -3.26 -12.46 -11.97
C TYR A 76 -4.12 -11.99 -10.80
N ASN A 77 -3.64 -10.98 -10.08
CA ASN A 77 -4.38 -10.33 -9.01
C ASN A 77 -5.12 -9.10 -9.54
N LEU A 78 -6.38 -8.94 -9.12
CA LEU A 78 -7.23 -7.79 -9.44
C LEU A 78 -7.67 -7.12 -8.14
N CYS A 79 -7.44 -5.80 -8.05
CA CYS A 79 -7.87 -5.01 -6.90
C CYS A 79 -9.39 -4.97 -6.79
N ALA A 80 -9.91 -4.60 -5.62
CA ALA A 80 -11.34 -4.55 -5.36
C ALA A 80 -12.22 -3.83 -6.40
N HIS A 81 -11.67 -2.80 -7.06
CA HIS A 81 -12.38 -2.05 -8.09
C HIS A 81 -12.39 -2.75 -9.46
N CYS A 82 -11.33 -3.48 -9.80
CA CYS A 82 -11.23 -4.20 -11.08
C CYS A 82 -11.65 -5.67 -10.96
N SER A 83 -11.89 -6.12 -9.73
CA SER A 83 -12.37 -7.46 -9.44
C SER A 83 -13.72 -7.70 -10.14
N PRO A 84 -13.92 -8.90 -10.72
CA PRO A 84 -15.20 -9.28 -11.31
C PRO A 84 -16.34 -9.29 -10.29
N THR A 85 -17.55 -9.33 -10.80
CA THR A 85 -18.75 -9.38 -9.95
C THR A 85 -19.05 -10.79 -9.48
N TRP A 86 -19.88 -10.90 -8.45
CA TRP A 86 -20.46 -12.19 -8.04
C TRP A 86 -21.25 -12.89 -9.15
N ALA A 87 -21.79 -12.14 -10.13
CA ALA A 87 -22.44 -12.70 -11.32
C ALA A 87 -21.43 -13.38 -12.26
N ASP A 88 -20.26 -12.76 -12.45
CA ASP A 88 -19.18 -13.32 -13.26
C ASP A 88 -18.65 -14.61 -12.62
N PHE A 89 -18.45 -14.58 -11.29
CA PHE A 89 -18.06 -15.77 -10.53
C PHE A 89 -19.09 -16.90 -10.58
N ASN A 90 -20.38 -16.56 -10.53
CA ASN A 90 -21.43 -17.56 -10.69
C ASN A 90 -21.45 -18.18 -12.09
N ALA A 91 -21.02 -17.43 -13.11
CA ALA A 91 -20.98 -17.91 -14.49
C ALA A 91 -19.78 -18.83 -14.76
N ASP A 92 -18.64 -18.53 -14.16
CA ASP A 92 -17.40 -19.32 -14.30
C ASP A 92 -16.61 -19.39 -12.98
N PRO A 93 -16.99 -20.27 -12.04
CA PRO A 93 -16.29 -20.42 -10.77
C PRO A 93 -14.84 -20.86 -10.91
N GLU A 94 -14.56 -21.75 -11.85
CA GLU A 94 -13.24 -22.38 -12.01
C GLU A 94 -12.18 -21.39 -12.51
N GLY A 95 -12.59 -20.26 -13.12
CA GLY A 95 -11.70 -19.15 -13.48
C GLY A 95 -11.10 -18.38 -12.30
N PHE A 96 -11.50 -18.69 -11.06
CA PHE A 96 -11.05 -17.99 -9.86
C PHE A 96 -10.32 -18.92 -8.89
N TRP A 97 -9.26 -18.42 -8.26
CA TRP A 97 -8.45 -19.17 -7.31
C TRP A 97 -8.97 -19.05 -5.88
N ASP A 98 -9.21 -20.18 -5.23
CA ASP A 98 -9.51 -20.29 -3.80
C ASP A 98 -8.18 -20.35 -3.02
N ASN A 99 -7.81 -19.24 -2.39
CA ASN A 99 -6.59 -19.14 -1.58
C ASN A 99 -6.63 -20.06 -0.34
N ASP A 100 -7.81 -20.40 0.19
CA ASP A 100 -7.94 -21.29 1.37
C ASP A 100 -7.66 -22.75 1.00
N ALA A 101 -8.15 -23.16 -0.18
CA ALA A 101 -7.97 -24.51 -0.70
C ALA A 101 -6.69 -24.70 -1.54
N ASP A 102 -6.00 -23.60 -1.87
CA ASP A 102 -4.89 -23.52 -2.82
C ASP A 102 -5.21 -24.23 -4.15
N ALA A 103 -6.41 -23.97 -4.67
CA ALA A 103 -6.93 -24.58 -5.89
C ALA A 103 -7.99 -23.67 -6.53
N PRO A 104 -8.36 -23.88 -7.80
CA PRO A 104 -9.52 -23.21 -8.38
C PRO A 104 -10.81 -23.49 -7.59
N PHE A 105 -11.74 -22.54 -7.57
CA PHE A 105 -13.03 -22.74 -6.92
C PHE A 105 -13.83 -23.85 -7.61
N SER A 106 -14.43 -24.73 -6.80
CA SER A 106 -15.46 -25.65 -7.29
C SER A 106 -16.83 -24.96 -7.33
N GLU A 107 -17.72 -25.39 -8.23
CA GLU A 107 -19.10 -24.89 -8.32
C GLU A 107 -19.84 -24.93 -6.98
N ARG A 108 -19.68 -26.02 -6.20
CA ARG A 108 -20.30 -26.17 -4.88
C ARG A 108 -19.80 -25.10 -3.91
N ARG A 109 -18.48 -24.88 -3.85
CA ARG A 109 -17.88 -23.88 -2.96
C ARG A 109 -18.31 -22.47 -3.37
N ALA A 110 -18.33 -22.18 -4.66
CA ALA A 110 -18.81 -20.90 -5.19
C ALA A 110 -20.28 -20.66 -4.82
N SER A 111 -21.13 -21.67 -4.98
CA SER A 111 -22.56 -21.58 -4.59
C SER A 111 -22.73 -21.27 -3.11
N GLU A 112 -21.98 -21.93 -2.23
CA GLU A 112 -22.03 -21.66 -0.78
C GLU A 112 -21.62 -20.21 -0.44
N LEU A 113 -20.61 -19.67 -1.12
CA LEU A 113 -20.16 -18.29 -0.93
C LEU A 113 -21.16 -17.27 -1.48
N ILE A 114 -21.70 -17.52 -2.66
CA ILE A 114 -22.74 -16.68 -3.28
C ILE A 114 -23.99 -16.66 -2.40
N GLU A 115 -24.46 -17.80 -1.92
CA GLU A 115 -25.60 -17.89 -1.02
C GLU A 115 -25.37 -17.10 0.27
N ALA A 116 -24.17 -17.20 0.85
CA ALA A 116 -23.79 -16.42 2.03
C ALA A 116 -23.79 -14.91 1.75
N HIS A 117 -23.27 -14.48 0.60
CA HIS A 117 -23.29 -13.07 0.16
C HIS A 117 -24.71 -12.54 -0.03
N LEU A 118 -25.57 -13.32 -0.69
CA LEU A 118 -26.97 -12.93 -0.88
C LEU A 118 -27.74 -12.89 0.45
N ALA A 119 -27.44 -13.81 1.37
CA ALA A 119 -28.06 -13.87 2.69
C ALA A 119 -27.65 -12.69 3.60
N SER A 120 -26.46 -12.11 3.42
CA SER A 120 -26.02 -10.90 4.13
C SER A 120 -26.64 -9.61 3.57
N GLY A 121 -27.37 -9.68 2.46
CA GLY A 121 -27.99 -8.55 1.77
C GLY A 121 -27.22 -8.06 0.55
N GLY A 122 -26.16 -8.77 0.15
CA GLY A 122 -25.41 -8.52 -1.07
C GLY A 122 -26.20 -8.83 -2.35
N LYS A 123 -25.61 -8.48 -3.49
CA LYS A 123 -26.17 -8.66 -4.84
C LYS A 123 -25.12 -9.27 -5.75
N LEU A 124 -25.59 -9.97 -6.80
CA LEU A 124 -24.71 -10.52 -7.83
C LEU A 124 -23.93 -9.46 -8.60
N SER A 125 -24.40 -8.21 -8.63
CA SER A 125 -23.68 -7.09 -9.26
C SER A 125 -22.54 -6.53 -8.43
N ASP A 126 -22.40 -6.95 -7.18
CA ASP A 126 -21.35 -6.45 -6.30
C ASP A 126 -20.00 -7.08 -6.68
N SER A 127 -18.92 -6.37 -6.39
CA SER A 127 -17.54 -6.87 -6.58
C SER A 127 -17.30 -8.07 -5.69
N MET A 128 -16.65 -9.10 -6.21
CA MET A 128 -16.26 -10.29 -5.44
C MET A 128 -15.23 -10.00 -4.35
N ALA A 129 -14.35 -9.04 -4.61
CA ALA A 129 -13.34 -8.65 -3.65
C ALA A 129 -13.92 -7.79 -2.51
N GLN A 130 -15.15 -7.27 -2.63
CA GLN A 130 -15.78 -6.47 -1.58
C GLN A 130 -16.90 -7.24 -0.87
N PRO A 131 -17.07 -7.05 0.44
CA PRO A 131 -18.15 -7.67 1.20
C PRO A 131 -19.53 -7.14 0.82
#